data_AF-A0A7W1XCX9-F1
#
_entry.id   AF-A0A7W1XCX9-F1
#
_cell.length_a   1.000
_cell.length_b   1.000
_cell.length_c   1.000
_cell.angle_alpha   90.00
_cell.angle_beta   90.00
_cell.angle_gamma   90.00
#
_symmetry.space_group_name_H-M   'P 1'
#
loop_
_entity.id
_entity.type
_entity.pdbx_description
1 polymer ?
#
loop_
_entity_poly.entity_id
_entity_poly.type
_entity_poly.pdbx_seq_one_letter_code
_entity_poly.pdbx_strand_id
1 'polypeptide(L)' 'MPKYAVKTPFIDRFTQVFYREGSIYETTDAARAEELRKGGFIGEEIASLKSKAKTNSKGTAKNENQ' A
#
# COMPACT_ATOMS: atom_id res chain seq x y z
N MET A 1 4.95 -4.90 -13.87
CA MET A 1 5.44 -3.94 -12.86
C MET A 1 5.06 -4.49 -11.50
N PRO A 2 5.98 -4.54 -10.52
CA PRO A 2 5.64 -5.00 -9.18
C PRO A 2 4.70 -4.03 -8.48
N LYS A 3 3.79 -4.60 -7.69
CA LYS A 3 2.71 -3.87 -7.00
C LYS A 3 2.88 -4.04 -5.51
N TYR A 4 2.65 -3.00 -4.75
CA TYR A 4 2.85 -2.98 -3.30
C TYR A 4 1.63 -2.37 -2.61
N ALA A 5 1.23 -2.96 -1.49
CA ALA A 5 0.17 -2.40 -0.65
C ALA A 5 0.72 -1.17 0.08
N VAL A 6 0.06 -0.03 -0.02
CA VAL A 6 0.45 1.17 0.73
C VAL A 6 0.00 1.01 2.18
N LYS A 7 0.96 0.99 3.10
CA LYS A 7 0.72 0.88 4.55
C LYS A 7 0.60 2.23 5.22
N THR A 8 1.30 3.24 4.70
CA THR A 8 1.28 4.60 5.25
C THR A 8 1.10 5.56 4.08
N PRO A 9 0.20 6.56 4.15
CA PRO A 9 -0.01 7.48 3.04
C PRO A 9 1.26 8.27 2.74
N PHE A 10 1.59 8.43 1.46
CA PHE A 10 2.76 9.18 1.02
C PHE A 10 2.52 9.86 -0.32
N ILE A 11 3.31 10.90 -0.60
CA ILE A 11 3.37 11.55 -1.91
C ILE A 11 4.60 11.00 -2.62
N ASP A 12 4.40 10.40 -3.79
CA ASP A 12 5.52 9.99 -4.61
C ASP A 12 6.17 11.23 -5.22
N ARG A 13 7.47 11.40 -5.02
CA ARG A 13 8.19 12.60 -5.48
C ARG A 13 8.40 12.67 -6.99
N PHE A 14 8.29 11.54 -7.69
CA PHE A 14 8.51 11.45 -9.13
C PHE A 14 7.22 11.69 -9.90
N THR A 15 6.12 11.08 -9.45
CA THR A 15 4.81 11.23 -10.09
C THR A 15 3.97 12.36 -9.47
N GLN A 16 4.38 12.87 -8.31
CA GLN A 16 3.60 13.81 -7.49
C GLN A 16 2.20 13.30 -7.13
N VAL A 17 1.98 11.98 -7.22
CA VAL A 17 0.72 11.33 -6.88
C VAL A 17 0.68 11.05 -5.39
N PHE A 18 -0.43 11.41 -4.77
CA PHE A 18 -0.72 11.05 -3.39
C PHE A 18 -1.33 9.65 -3.32
N TYR A 19 -0.62 8.73 -2.66
CA TYR A 19 -1.10 7.39 -2.39
C TYR A 19 -1.66 7.31 -0.98
N ARG A 20 -2.93 6.91 -0.86
CA ARG A 20 -3.59 6.70 0.42
C ARG A 20 -3.24 5.34 0.99
N GLU A 21 -3.30 5.21 2.31
CA GLU A 21 -3.26 3.91 2.97
C GLU A 21 -4.27 2.93 2.35
N GLY A 22 -3.86 1.67 2.16
CA GLY A 22 -4.64 0.62 1.51
C GLY A 22 -4.70 0.71 -0.02
N SER A 23 -4.15 1.77 -0.63
CA SER A 23 -4.03 1.87 -2.09
C SER A 23 -2.91 0.95 -2.60
N ILE A 24 -2.88 0.76 -3.92
CA ILE A 24 -1.82 -0.01 -4.58
C ILE A 24 -0.81 0.97 -5.18
N TYR A 25 0.45 0.83 -4.78
CA TYR A 25 1.57 1.51 -5.40
C TYR A 25 2.24 0.59 -6.41
N GLU A 26 2.42 1.06 -7.64
CA GLU A 26 3.09 0.33 -8.71
C GLU A 26 4.33 1.12 -9.12
N THR A 27 5.49 0.48 -9.12
CA THR A 27 6.75 1.10 -9.57
C THR A 27 7.62 0.06 -10.24
N THR A 28 8.42 0.45 -11.23
CA THR A 28 9.48 -0.39 -11.80
C THR A 28 10.82 -0.20 -11.09
N ASP A 29 10.92 0.80 -10.22
CA ASP A 29 12.16 1.15 -9.54
C ASP A 29 12.29 0.36 -8.23
N ALA A 30 13.17 -0.66 -8.25
CA ALA A 30 13.38 -1.54 -7.11
C ALA A 30 14.02 -0.80 -5.92
N ALA A 31 14.93 0.14 -6.17
CA ALA A 31 15.57 0.93 -5.11
C ALA A 31 14.54 1.78 -4.36
N ARG A 32 13.63 2.43 -5.08
CA ARG A 32 12.55 3.23 -4.51
C ARG A 32 11.56 2.38 -3.72
N ALA A 33 11.19 1.21 -4.26
CA ALA A 33 10.35 0.26 -3.54
C ALA A 33 11.01 -0.19 -2.22
N GLU A 34 12.32 -0.46 -2.23
CA GLU A 34 13.05 -0.80 -1.01
C GLU A 34 13.11 0.35 0.00
N GLU A 35 13.35 1.60 -0.43
CA GLU A 35 13.31 2.77 0.46
C GLU A 35 11.94 2.91 1.15
N LEU A 36 10.87 2.83 0.36
CA LEU A 36 9.50 2.93 0.86
C LEU A 36 9.16 1.77 1.79
N ARG A 37 9.67 0.56 1.51
CA ARG A 37 9.46 -0.62 2.34
C ARG A 37 10.22 -0.52 3.66
N LYS A 38 11.49 -0.12 3.63
CA LYS A 38 12.32 0.12 4.83
C LYS A 38 11.75 1.25 5.69
N GLY A 39 11.16 2.27 5.04
CA GLY A 39 10.46 3.36 5.72
C GLY A 39 9.04 3.03 6.21
N GLY A 40 8.52 1.83 5.95
CA GLY A 40 7.18 1.43 6.39
C GLY A 40 6.02 2.06 5.59
N PHE A 41 6.30 2.73 4.47
CA PHE A 41 5.28 3.31 3.60
C PHE A 41 4.53 2.28 2.77
N ILE A 42 5.23 1.23 2.32
CA ILE A 42 4.65 0.14 1.55
C ILE A 42 4.95 -1.22 2.21
N GLY A 43 4.08 -2.19 1.91
CA GLY A 43 4.19 -3.57 2.37
C GLY A 43 4.99 -4.48 1.43
N GLU A 44 4.72 -5.78 1.57
CA GLU A 44 5.27 -6.80 0.69
C GLU A 44 4.72 -6.65 -0.73
N GLU A 45 5.46 -7.22 -1.69
CA GLU A 45 5.01 -7.28 -3.07
C GLU A 45 3.71 -8.08 -3.14
N ILE A 46 2.67 -7.43 -3.63
CA ILE A 46 1.44 -8.11 -4.03
C ILE A 46 1.76 -8.74 -5.39
N ALA A 47 2.36 -9.93 -5.34
CA ALA A 47 2.40 -10.80 -6.49
C ALA A 47 0.94 -10.94 -6.96
N SER A 48 0.65 -10.42 -8.16
CA SER A 48 -0.68 -10.44 -8.74
C SER A 48 -1.03 -11.89 -9.05
N LEU A 49 -1.39 -12.63 -8.01
CA LEU A 49 -2.03 -13.92 -8.12
C LEU A 49 -3.39 -13.62 -8.74
N LYS A 50 -3.46 -13.79 -10.07
CA LYS A 50 -4.73 -14.13 -10.71
C LYS A 50 -5.34 -15.23 -9.83
N SER A 51 -6.49 -14.92 -9.23
CA SER A 51 -7.45 -15.81 -8.56
C SER A 51 -7.50 -15.74 -7.03
N LYS A 52 -8.68 -15.29 -6.58
CA LYS A 52 -9.38 -15.55 -5.30
C LYS A 52 -8.87 -14.88 -4.02
N ALA A 53 -9.68 -13.89 -3.63
CA ALA A 53 -10.23 -13.70 -2.28
C ALA A 53 -9.25 -13.40 -1.13
N LYS A 54 -9.32 -12.18 -0.61
CA LYS A 54 -9.98 -11.91 0.68
C LYS A 54 -9.90 -10.42 1.02
N THR A 55 -11.07 -9.81 1.10
CA THR A 55 -11.40 -8.79 2.08
C THR A 55 -10.63 -9.02 3.37
N ASN A 56 -9.80 -8.06 3.75
CA ASN A 56 -9.40 -7.88 5.15
C ASN A 56 -9.13 -6.40 5.41
N SER A 57 -10.16 -5.57 5.17
CA SER A 57 -10.30 -4.28 5.83
C SER A 57 -10.63 -4.55 7.30
N LYS A 58 -9.58 -4.72 8.10
CA LYS A 58 -9.58 -4.79 9.56
C LYS A 58 -8.79 -3.56 10.00
N GLY A 59 -9.28 -2.54 10.69
CA GLY A 59 -10.59 -2.19 11.24
C GLY A 59 -10.34 -0.93 12.07
N THR A 60 -11.22 0.06 12.01
CA THR A 60 -11.28 1.12 13.03
C THR A 60 -12.59 0.98 13.78
N ALA A 61 -12.45 1.00 15.11
CA ALA A 61 -13.37 0.49 16.10
C ALA A 61 -14.74 1.16 16.13
N LYS A 62 -15.74 0.37 16.57
CA LYS A 62 -16.96 0.84 17.23
C LYS A 62 -16.62 1.90 18.29
N ASN A 63 -17.35 3.02 18.29
CA ASN A 63 -17.89 3.52 19.54
C ASN A 63 -19.31 4.06 19.32
N GLU A 64 -20.27 3.24 19.73
CA GLU A 64 -21.66 3.59 19.95
C GLU A 64 -21.75 4.00 21.43
N ASN A 65 -22.12 5.25 21.71
CA ASN A 65 -22.80 5.54 22.96
C ASN A 65 -23.86 6.60 22.69
N GLN A 66 -25.11 6.18 22.92
CA GLN A 66 -26.30 7.02 23.00
C GLN A 66 -26.24 7.98 24.18
#